data_AF-A0AAV1VH56-F1
#
_entry.id   AF-A0AAV1VH56-F1
#
_cell.length_a   1.000
_cell.length_b   1.000
_cell.length_c   1.000
_cell.angle_alpha   90.00
_cell.angle_beta   90.00
_cell.angle_gamma   90.00
#
_symmetry.space_group_name_H-M   'P 1'
#
loop_
_entity.id
_entity.type
_entity.pdbx_description
1 polymer ?
#
loop_
_entity_poly.entity_id
_entity_poly.type
_entity_poly.pdbx_seq_one_letter_code
_entity_poly.pdbx_strand_id
1 'polypeptide(L)' 'MDASSLRISKFDGTNFHAWKFKMQMVLEERDLWEVVSGEIKA' A
#
# COMPACT_ATOMS: atom_id res chain seq x y z
N MET A 1 1.75 18.88 7.64
CA MET A 1 1.38 18.17 6.40
C MET A 1 0.01 17.59 6.65
N ASP A 2 -0.97 18.06 5.88
CA ASP A 2 -2.37 17.65 6.06
C ASP A 2 -2.47 16.13 5.97
N ALA A 3 -3.15 15.52 6.95
CA ALA A 3 -3.48 14.10 6.98
C ALA A 3 -4.55 13.78 5.93
N SER A 4 -4.33 14.22 4.70
CA SER A 4 -4.99 13.71 3.51
C SER A 4 -4.51 12.27 3.36
N SER A 5 -5.11 11.39 4.17
CA SER A 5 -5.01 9.95 4.08
C SER A 5 -4.93 9.61 2.60
N LEU A 6 -3.84 8.99 2.14
CA LEU A 6 -3.77 8.42 0.80
C LEU A 6 -4.94 7.43 0.69
N ARG A 7 -6.10 7.91 0.23
CA ARG A 7 -7.31 7.11 0.07
C ARG A 7 -7.10 6.31 -1.20
N ILE A 8 -6.49 5.15 -1.04
CA ILE A 8 -6.45 4.20 -2.13
C ILE A 8 -7.86 3.66 -2.34
N SER A 9 -8.37 3.77 -3.56
CA SER A 9 -9.64 3.14 -3.93
C SER A 9 -9.51 1.63 -3.78
N LYS A 10 -10.61 0.96 -3.43
CA LYS A 10 -10.68 -0.51 -3.48
C LYS A 10 -10.35 -0.98 -4.90
N PHE A 11 -9.64 -2.10 -5.01
CA PHE A 11 -9.35 -2.69 -6.31
C PHE A 11 -10.66 -3.09 -7.02
N ASP A 12 -10.82 -2.65 -8.25
CA ASP A 12 -12.02 -2.89 -9.07
C ASP A 12 -11.81 -3.96 -10.17
N GLY A 13 -10.62 -4.57 -10.21
CA GLY A 13 -10.23 -5.53 -11.25
C GLY A 13 -9.43 -4.94 -12.39
N THR A 14 -9.27 -3.61 -12.47
CA THR A 14 -8.53 -2.93 -13.54
C THR A 14 -7.25 -2.27 -13.04
N ASN A 15 -6.29 -2.03 -13.94
CA ASN A 15 -5.06 -1.29 -13.63
C ASN A 15 -4.27 -1.85 -12.43
N PHE A 16 -4.20 -3.19 -12.33
CA PHE A 16 -3.60 -3.90 -11.21
C PHE A 16 -2.21 -3.39 -10.82
N HIS A 17 -1.33 -3.12 -11.79
CA HIS A 17 0.03 -2.63 -11.52
C HIS A 17 0.03 -1.28 -10.80
N ALA A 18 -0.80 -0.33 -11.25
CA ALA A 18 -0.89 0.98 -10.63
C ALA A 18 -1.54 0.89 -9.23
N TRP A 19 -2.57 0.06 -9.09
CA TRP A 19 -3.22 -0.16 -7.79
C TRP A 19 -2.26 -0.82 -6.79
N LYS A 20 -1.54 -1.87 -7.20
CA LYS A 20 -0.54 -2.57 -6.39
C LYS A 20 0.55 -1.61 -5.92
N PHE A 21 1.10 -0.80 -6.83
CA PHE A 21 2.15 0.17 -6.49
C PHE A 21 1.67 1.18 -5.45
N LYS A 22 0.47 1.76 -5.64
CA LYS A 22 -0.12 2.67 -4.66
C LYS A 22 -0.37 1.98 -3.31
N MET A 23 -0.80 0.72 -3.31
CA MET A 23 -1.09 -0.02 -2.08
C MET A 23 0.19 -0.26 -1.29
N GLN A 24 1.26 -0.68 -1.97
CA GLN A 24 2.58 -0.84 -1.37
C GLN A 24 3.05 0.48 -0.73
N MET A 25 3.00 1.60 -1.45
CA MET A 25 3.38 2.92 -0.92
C MET A 25 2.61 3.29 0.36
N VAL A 26 1.29 3.06 0.40
CA VAL A 26 0.46 3.34 1.58
C VAL A 26 0.84 2.48 2.77
N LEU A 27 1.21 1.22 2.52
CA LEU A 27 1.60 0.29 3.57
C LEU A 27 3.01 0.57 4.08
N GLU A 28 3.93 0.97 3.20
CA GLU A 28 5.28 1.42 3.58
C GLU A 28 5.22 2.69 4.43
N GLU A 29 4.42 3.70 4.04
CA GLU A 29 4.26 4.95 4.81
C GLU A 29 3.66 4.69 6.21
N ARG A 30 2.87 3.63 6.35
CA ARG A 30 2.22 3.25 7.61
C ARG A 30 2.99 2.20 8.41
N ASP A 31 4.18 1.81 7.96
CA ASP A 31 5.00 0.76 8.60
C ASP A 31 4.27 -0.60 8.71
N LEU A 32 3.42 -0.91 7.73
CA LEU A 32 2.62 -2.14 7.66
C LEU A 32 3.07 -3.08 6.54
N TRP A 33 3.98 -2.64 5.67
CA TRP A 33 4.42 -3.44 4.52
C TRP A 33 5.04 -4.77 4.95
N GLU A 34 5.91 -4.76 5.97
CA GLU A 34 6.62 -5.95 6.46
C GLU A 34 5.65 -7.05 6.95
N VAL A 35 4.48 -6.67 7.48
CA VAL A 35 3.45 -7.62 7.94
C VAL A 35 2.80 -8.34 6.75
N VAL A 36 2.60 -7.65 5.62
CA VAL A 36 1.89 -8.21 4.46
C VAL A 36 2.82 -8.79 3.41
N SER A 37 4.08 -8.34 3.34
CA SER A 37 5.05 -8.84 2.37
C SER A 37 5.52 -10.25 2.73
N GLY A 38 5.36 -10.66 3.99
CA GLY A 38 5.84 -11.94 4.49
C GLY A 38 7.36 -12.02 4.56
N GLU A 39 8.05 -10.89 4.37
CA GLU A 39 9.49 -10.77 4.50
C GLU A 39 9.80 -10.66 5.99
N ILE A 40 10.20 -11.77 6.61
CA ILE A 40 10.76 -11.74 7.96
C ILE A 40 12.10 -11.03 7.86
N LYS A 41 12.21 -9.81 8.41
CA LYS A 41 13.50 -9.15 8.62
C LYS A 41 14.33 -10.03 9.55
N ALA A 42 15.42 -10.57 9.03
CA ALA A 42 16.39 -11.39 9.77
C ALA A 42 17.19 -10.56 10.78
#